data_AF-A0A3N5Z073-F1
#
_entry.id   AF-A0A3N5Z073-F1
#
_cell.length_a   1.000
_cell.length_b   1.000
_cell.length_c   1.000
_cell.angle_alpha   90.00
_cell.angle_beta   90.00
_cell.angle_gamma   90.00
#
_symmetry.space_group_name_H-M   'P 1'
#
loop_
_entity.id
_entity.type
_entity.pdbx_description
1 polymer ?
#
loop_
_entity_poly.entity_id
_entity_poly.type
_entity_poly.pdbx_seq_one_letter_code
_entity_poly.pdbx_strand_id
1 'polypeptide(L)'
;MSDVYARLREHLDGLPAGFPATESGVELRILKRLFTPEEAGLAVQVGMRLEPAAAIAARAGLPEAEAQERLRQMSRKGLIFSIEAPDRPHVYMAAQFVIGIWEYHVNALDPEFIRDMDEYIPILSRSAFGRVPQLRTIPVGQSISAGVEALPYEQAEELVRKQTKFLVAPCICRREHQIKGQGCDKLMESCLIFGWGAEYYARNGLGRYITLEETLDILKKAEAQGLVLQPSNAQEIVNICLCCGDCCQVLKHLKRLPVPAAAVASPFVAALD
;
A
#
# COMPACT_ATOMS: atom_id res chain seq x y z
N MET A 1 30.83 10.46 6.94
CA MET A 1 29.38 10.75 6.86
C MET A 1 28.72 9.54 6.23
N SER A 2 27.80 8.87 6.93
CA SER A 2 27.06 7.74 6.33
C SER A 2 26.25 8.24 5.13
N ASP A 3 26.21 7.46 4.05
CA ASP A 3 25.35 7.73 2.89
C ASP A 3 23.90 7.98 3.36
N VAL A 4 23.32 9.13 2.99
CA VAL A 4 21.96 9.52 3.40
C VAL A 4 20.92 8.50 2.95
N TYR A 5 21.15 7.83 1.82
CA TYR A 5 20.29 6.78 1.32
C TYR A 5 20.37 5.49 2.14
N ALA A 6 21.54 5.18 2.72
CA ALA A 6 21.69 4.05 3.63
C ALA A 6 20.89 4.29 4.93
N ARG A 7 20.91 5.52 5.46
CA ARG A 7 20.08 5.92 6.61
C ARG A 7 18.59 5.88 6.29
N LEU A 8 18.19 6.33 5.10
CA LEU A 8 16.80 6.24 4.65
C LEU A 8 16.35 4.78 4.55
N ARG A 9 17.19 3.91 3.98
CA ARG A 9 16.93 2.47 3.94
C ARG A 9 16.74 1.90 5.34
N GLU A 10 17.65 2.18 6.27
CA GLU A 10 17.55 1.75 7.68
C GLU A 10 16.26 2.23 8.34
N HIS A 11 15.88 3.50 8.10
CA HIS A 11 14.65 4.06 8.62
C HIS A 11 13.42 3.31 8.09
N LEU A 12 13.32 3.11 6.78
CA LEU A 12 12.22 2.34 6.17
C LEU A 12 12.21 0.88 6.61
N ASP A 13 13.40 0.29 6.83
CA ASP A 13 13.54 -1.07 7.32
C ASP A 13 13.14 -1.24 8.79
N GLY A 14 13.22 -0.18 9.58
CA GLY A 14 12.69 -0.12 10.94
C GLY A 14 11.17 -0.03 11.01
N LEU A 15 10.48 0.23 9.88
CA LEU A 15 9.01 0.26 9.84
C LEU A 15 8.41 -1.17 9.85
N PRO A 16 7.12 -1.34 10.21
CA PRO A 16 6.51 -2.66 10.35
C PRO A 16 6.66 -3.58 9.12
N ALA A 17 6.52 -3.05 7.90
CA ALA A 17 6.71 -3.82 6.66
C ALA A 17 8.18 -4.06 6.28
N GLY A 18 9.13 -3.32 6.84
CA GLY A 18 10.55 -3.44 6.49
C GLY A 18 10.93 -2.98 5.09
N PHE A 19 12.24 -2.98 4.83
CA PHE A 19 12.89 -2.51 3.60
C PHE A 19 14.36 -3.01 3.61
N PRO A 20 14.57 -4.33 3.43
CA PRO A 20 15.85 -4.98 3.68
C PRO A 20 16.95 -4.46 2.73
N ALA A 21 18.19 -4.47 3.21
CA ALA A 21 19.35 -4.30 2.35
C ALA A 21 19.51 -5.48 1.38
N THR A 22 20.13 -5.25 0.23
CA THR A 22 20.43 -6.30 -0.75
C THR A 22 21.89 -6.27 -1.18
N GLU A 23 22.43 -7.42 -1.61
CA GLU A 23 23.78 -7.50 -2.16
C GLU A 23 23.94 -6.70 -3.46
N SER A 24 22.88 -6.59 -4.26
CA SER A 24 22.90 -5.86 -5.53
C SER A 24 22.73 -4.34 -5.37
N GLY A 25 22.34 -3.88 -4.18
CA GLY A 25 22.03 -2.48 -3.89
C GLY A 25 20.79 -1.94 -4.61
N VAL A 26 19.90 -2.81 -5.10
CA VAL A 26 18.67 -2.40 -5.83
C VAL A 26 17.77 -1.51 -4.99
N GLU A 27 17.69 -1.75 -3.69
CA GLU A 27 16.95 -0.94 -2.73
C GLU A 27 17.47 0.50 -2.69
N LEU A 28 18.79 0.69 -2.77
CA LEU A 28 19.41 2.02 -2.79
C LEU A 28 19.21 2.71 -4.14
N ARG A 29 19.21 1.96 -5.26
CA ARG A 29 18.87 2.51 -6.58
C ARG A 29 17.44 3.03 -6.61
N ILE A 30 16.50 2.26 -6.07
CA ILE A 30 15.10 2.66 -5.91
C ILE A 30 14.99 3.95 -5.08
N LEU A 31 15.65 4.01 -3.91
CA LEU A 31 15.61 5.22 -3.08
C LEU A 31 16.22 6.44 -3.78
N LYS A 32 17.33 6.27 -4.51
CA LYS A 32 17.97 7.35 -5.29
C LYS A 32 17.10 7.83 -6.45
N ARG A 33 16.26 6.96 -7.01
CA ARG A 33 15.26 7.32 -8.03
C ARG A 33 14.14 8.17 -7.43
N LEU A 34 13.66 7.79 -6.24
CA LEU A 34 12.48 8.39 -5.62
C LEU A 34 12.78 9.65 -4.80
N PHE A 35 13.96 9.74 -4.16
CA PHE A 35 14.31 10.81 -3.22
C PHE A 35 15.52 11.61 -3.69
N THR A 36 15.45 12.94 -3.58
CA THR A 36 16.67 13.76 -3.53
C THR A 36 17.43 13.52 -2.21
N PRO A 37 18.72 13.86 -2.12
CA PRO A 37 19.46 13.75 -0.86
C PRO A 37 18.82 14.52 0.30
N GLU A 38 18.25 15.69 0.02
CA GLU A 38 17.56 16.53 1.01
C GLU A 38 16.24 15.91 1.47
N GLU A 39 15.44 15.38 0.53
CA GLU A 39 14.20 14.67 0.85
C GLU A 39 14.50 13.42 1.69
N ALA A 40 15.55 12.66 1.33
CA ALA A 40 15.98 11.49 2.08
C ALA A 40 16.43 11.86 3.51
N GLY A 41 17.15 12.98 3.66
CA GLY A 41 17.59 13.50 4.96
C GLY A 41 16.44 13.98 5.85
N LEU A 42 15.34 14.46 5.27
CA LEU A 42 14.14 14.83 6.02
C LEU A 42 13.24 13.62 6.31
N ALA A 43 13.11 12.69 5.36
CA ALA A 43 12.28 11.49 5.48
C ALA A 43 12.64 10.67 6.72
N VAL A 44 13.93 10.54 7.05
CA VAL A 44 14.39 9.82 8.25
C VAL A 44 13.91 10.44 9.57
N GLN A 45 13.39 11.67 9.55
CA GLN A 45 12.84 12.38 10.72
C GLN A 45 11.33 12.21 10.87
N VAL A 46 10.65 11.60 9.90
CA VAL A 46 9.20 11.41 9.89
C VAL A 46 8.87 10.04 10.49
N GLY A 47 8.07 9.99 11.55
CA GLY A 47 7.73 8.73 12.23
C GLY A 47 6.43 8.10 11.72
N MET A 48 6.06 6.94 12.27
CA MET A 48 4.78 6.26 11.99
C MET A 48 3.56 6.90 12.66
N ARG A 49 3.77 7.91 13.52
CA ARG A 49 2.68 8.68 14.14
C ARG A 49 2.39 9.90 13.28
N LEU A 50 1.13 10.30 13.24
CA LEU A 50 0.72 11.57 12.62
C LEU A 50 1.22 12.71 13.49
N GLU A 51 2.09 13.54 12.92
CA GLU A 51 2.75 14.63 13.62
C GLU A 51 2.65 15.94 12.82
N PRO A 52 2.46 17.11 13.48
CA PRO A 52 2.49 18.38 12.80
C PRO A 52 3.91 18.71 12.29
N ALA A 53 4.00 19.57 11.28
CA ALA A 53 5.27 20.02 10.72
C ALA A 53 6.23 20.56 11.79
N ALA A 54 5.73 21.30 12.79
CA ALA A 54 6.52 21.82 13.90
C ALA A 54 7.32 20.75 14.65
N ALA A 55 6.71 19.59 14.93
CA ALA A 55 7.37 18.51 15.67
C ALA A 55 8.49 17.86 14.85
N ILE A 56 8.25 17.66 13.55
CA ILE A 56 9.25 17.11 12.63
C ILE A 56 10.37 18.13 12.41
N ALA A 57 10.04 19.43 12.29
CA ALA A 57 10.99 20.52 12.12
C ALA A 57 11.97 20.61 13.28
N ALA A 58 11.48 20.50 14.52
CA ALA A 58 12.31 20.49 15.72
C ALA A 58 13.33 19.33 15.72
N ARG A 59 12.93 18.13 15.28
CA ARG A 59 13.86 16.99 15.14
C ARG A 59 14.85 17.17 13.98
N ALA A 60 14.39 17.75 12.88
CA ALA A 60 15.20 17.98 11.69
C ALA A 60 16.15 19.18 11.83
N GLY A 61 15.97 20.02 12.85
CA GLY A 61 16.74 21.26 13.01
C GLY A 61 16.39 22.31 11.95
N LEU A 62 15.14 22.32 11.47
CA LEU A 62 14.66 23.22 10.42
C LEU A 62 13.66 24.26 10.97
N PRO A 63 13.54 25.43 10.35
CA PRO A 63 12.39 26.32 10.57
C PRO A 63 11.07 25.61 10.22
N GLU A 64 10.03 25.85 11.02
CA GLU A 64 8.72 25.18 10.84
C GLU A 64 8.12 25.42 9.44
N ALA A 65 8.13 26.66 8.96
CA ALA A 65 7.60 27.00 7.64
C ALA A 65 8.35 26.28 6.50
N GLU A 66 9.66 26.12 6.64
CA GLU A 66 10.48 25.39 5.67
C GLU A 66 10.18 23.89 5.71
N ALA A 67 10.09 23.30 6.90
CA ALA A 67 9.72 21.90 7.05
C ALA A 67 8.32 21.62 6.49
N GLN A 68 7.34 22.50 6.75
CA GLN A 68 5.99 22.37 6.24
C GLN A 68 5.95 22.35 4.71
N GLU A 69 6.68 23.25 4.05
CA GLU A 69 6.77 23.29 2.59
C GLU A 69 7.38 21.99 2.04
N ARG A 70 8.55 21.58 2.57
CA ARG A 70 9.25 20.37 2.12
C ARG A 70 8.43 19.10 2.36
N LEU A 71 7.80 18.97 3.53
CA LEU A 71 6.91 17.85 3.84
C LEU A 71 5.68 17.82 2.92
N ARG A 72 5.10 18.98 2.60
CA ARG A 72 4.00 19.05 1.63
C ARG A 72 4.45 18.57 0.24
N GLN A 73 5.64 18.97 -0.22
CA GLN A 73 6.21 18.53 -1.50
C GLN A 73 6.48 17.02 -1.51
N MET A 74 7.10 16.49 -0.45
CA MET A 74 7.31 15.04 -0.30
C MET A 74 6.00 14.26 -0.27
N SER A 75 4.96 14.79 0.38
CA SER A 75 3.62 14.20 0.35
C SER A 75 3.04 14.20 -1.06
N ARG A 76 3.18 15.30 -1.82
CA ARG A 76 2.75 15.39 -3.23
C ARG A 76 3.49 14.44 -4.15
N LYS A 77 4.72 14.10 -3.83
CA LYS A 77 5.54 13.12 -4.54
C LYS A 77 5.29 11.67 -4.12
N GLY A 78 4.40 11.43 -3.16
CA GLY A 78 4.11 10.07 -2.69
C GLY A 78 5.22 9.46 -1.81
N LEU A 79 6.04 10.27 -1.16
CA LEU A 79 7.16 9.80 -0.34
C LEU A 79 6.79 9.65 1.15
N ILE A 80 5.76 10.39 1.58
CA ILE A 80 5.17 10.33 2.93
C ILE A 80 3.65 10.49 2.82
N PHE A 81 2.94 10.15 3.89
CA PHE A 81 1.50 10.38 3.99
C PHE A 81 1.20 11.68 4.73
N SER A 82 0.13 12.38 4.32
CA SER A 82 -0.36 13.56 5.04
C SER A 82 -1.88 13.61 5.14
N ILE A 83 -2.36 14.12 6.27
CA ILE A 83 -3.74 14.58 6.44
C ILE A 83 -3.70 16.11 6.41
N GLU A 84 -4.40 16.67 5.44
CA GLU A 84 -4.51 18.11 5.26
C GLU A 84 -5.96 18.52 5.55
N ALA A 85 -6.11 19.56 6.36
CA ALA A 85 -7.40 20.10 6.76
C ALA A 85 -7.30 21.62 6.81
N PRO A 86 -8.37 22.35 6.46
CA PRO A 86 -8.35 23.81 6.41
C PRO A 86 -8.34 24.47 7.79
N ASP A 87 -8.82 23.77 8.81
CA ASP A 87 -9.11 24.30 10.16
C ASP A 87 -8.10 23.85 11.22
N ARG A 88 -7.10 23.05 10.85
CA ARG A 88 -6.06 22.55 11.77
C ARG A 88 -4.72 22.33 11.06
N PRO A 89 -3.59 22.33 11.79
CA PRO A 89 -2.28 22.05 11.20
C PRO A 89 -2.27 20.73 10.44
N HIS A 90 -1.62 20.73 9.28
CA HIS A 90 -1.41 19.50 8.52
C HIS A 90 -0.51 18.57 9.32
N VAL A 91 -0.84 17.29 9.27
CA VAL A 91 -0.07 16.24 9.96
C VAL A 91 0.50 15.26 8.95
N TYR A 92 1.68 14.74 9.25
CA TYR A 92 2.49 13.93 8.37
C TYR A 92 2.92 12.65 9.10
N MET A 93 3.10 11.58 8.35
CA MET A 93 3.67 10.32 8.85
C MET A 93 4.44 9.61 7.74
N ALA A 94 5.36 8.74 8.15
CA ALA A 94 6.10 7.89 7.24
C ALA A 94 5.14 6.98 6.45
N ALA A 95 5.35 6.89 5.15
CA ALA A 95 4.70 5.88 4.33
C ALA A 95 5.56 4.61 4.32
N GLN A 96 4.92 3.45 4.49
CA GLN A 96 5.60 2.17 4.28
C GLN A 96 5.90 1.97 2.79
N PHE A 97 6.84 1.09 2.43
CA PHE A 97 7.27 1.03 1.04
C PHE A 97 6.22 0.41 0.10
N VAL A 98 5.69 -0.79 0.39
CA VAL A 98 4.74 -1.49 -0.49
C VAL A 98 3.37 -0.83 -0.46
N ILE A 99 2.63 -0.96 0.65
CA ILE A 99 1.37 -0.24 0.87
C ILE A 99 1.71 1.17 1.35
N GLY A 100 1.96 2.07 0.40
CA GLY A 100 2.49 3.40 0.61
C GLY A 100 3.31 3.88 -0.58
N ILE A 101 4.61 4.13 -0.39
CA ILE A 101 5.48 4.82 -1.36
C ILE A 101 5.33 4.23 -2.78
N TRP A 102 5.48 2.92 -2.95
CA TRP A 102 5.36 2.27 -4.26
C TRP A 102 3.95 2.45 -4.84
N GLU A 103 2.89 2.13 -4.10
CA GLU A 103 1.49 2.31 -4.54
C GLU A 103 1.16 3.76 -4.94
N TYR A 104 1.73 4.75 -4.25
CA TYR A 104 1.52 6.17 -4.59
C TYR A 104 2.12 6.56 -5.95
N HIS A 105 2.96 5.71 -6.55
CA HIS A 105 3.53 5.91 -7.88
C HIS A 105 2.77 5.16 -8.98
N VAL A 106 1.54 4.69 -8.74
CA VAL A 106 0.72 3.94 -9.72
C VAL A 106 0.53 4.63 -11.09
N ASN A 107 0.57 5.97 -11.11
CA ASN A 107 0.46 6.78 -12.33
C ASN A 107 1.82 7.29 -12.85
N ALA A 108 2.93 6.93 -12.21
CA ALA A 108 4.29 7.37 -12.52
C ALA A 108 5.26 6.19 -12.65
N LEU A 109 4.78 5.07 -13.19
CA LEU A 109 5.60 3.89 -13.47
C LEU A 109 6.34 4.03 -14.81
N ASP A 110 7.60 3.59 -14.83
CA ASP A 110 8.40 3.47 -16.04
C ASP A 110 9.07 2.08 -16.12
N PRO A 111 9.53 1.62 -17.30
CA PRO A 111 10.11 0.29 -17.47
C PRO A 111 11.37 0.03 -16.63
N GLU A 112 12.16 1.04 -16.27
CA GLU A 112 13.33 0.83 -15.43
C GLU A 112 12.95 0.71 -13.96
N PHE A 113 12.00 1.52 -13.48
CA PHE A 113 11.48 1.38 -12.13
C PHE A 113 10.86 0.01 -11.91
N ILE A 114 10.10 -0.49 -12.90
CA ILE A 114 9.52 -1.83 -12.88
C ILE A 114 10.61 -2.91 -12.83
N ARG A 115 11.73 -2.74 -13.56
CA ARG A 115 12.86 -3.68 -13.52
C ARG A 115 13.50 -3.75 -12.13
N ASP A 116 13.75 -2.59 -11.51
CA ASP A 116 14.28 -2.55 -10.14
C ASP A 116 13.29 -3.18 -9.14
N MET A 117 11.98 -2.95 -9.31
CA MET A 117 10.95 -3.56 -8.47
C MET A 117 10.83 -5.08 -8.67
N ASP A 118 10.94 -5.59 -9.91
CA ASP A 118 10.93 -7.03 -10.18
C ASP A 118 12.13 -7.75 -9.55
N GLU A 119 13.29 -7.10 -9.48
CA GLU A 119 14.47 -7.59 -8.76
C GLU A 119 14.27 -7.55 -7.24
N TYR A 120 13.67 -6.48 -6.72
CA TYR A 120 13.59 -6.23 -5.29
C TYR A 120 12.43 -6.96 -4.58
N ILE A 121 11.25 -7.03 -5.20
CA ILE A 121 10.03 -7.62 -4.63
C ILE A 121 10.26 -9.02 -4.05
N PRO A 122 10.94 -9.97 -4.72
CA PRO A 122 11.20 -11.29 -4.15
C PRO A 122 11.99 -11.27 -2.84
N ILE A 123 12.88 -10.30 -2.65
CA ILE A 123 13.71 -10.14 -1.45
C ILE A 123 12.86 -9.47 -0.35
N LEU A 124 12.23 -8.34 -0.69
CA LEU A 124 11.32 -7.63 0.19
C LEU A 124 10.24 -8.57 0.73
N SER A 125 9.68 -9.43 -0.13
CA SER A 125 8.65 -10.36 0.30
C SER A 125 9.17 -11.46 1.25
N ARG A 126 10.43 -11.87 1.15
CA ARG A 126 10.99 -12.87 2.08
C ARG A 126 11.23 -12.30 3.48
N SER A 127 11.63 -11.03 3.58
CA SER A 127 11.95 -10.39 4.87
C SER A 127 10.74 -9.72 5.52
N ALA A 128 9.82 -9.15 4.72
CA ALA A 128 8.68 -8.37 5.19
C ALA A 128 7.54 -9.25 5.71
N PHE A 129 7.30 -10.41 5.10
CA PHE A 129 6.11 -11.23 5.39
C PHE A 129 6.29 -12.14 6.62
N GLY A 130 7.47 -12.15 7.25
CA GLY A 130 7.66 -12.65 8.61
C GLY A 130 7.31 -11.61 9.70
N ARG A 131 6.93 -10.38 9.31
CA ARG A 131 6.49 -9.30 10.21
C ARG A 131 4.96 -9.14 10.14
N VAL A 132 4.43 -8.09 10.78
CA VAL A 132 2.98 -7.82 10.81
C VAL A 132 2.45 -7.55 9.40
N PRO A 133 1.53 -8.37 8.87
CA PRO A 133 0.97 -8.15 7.54
C PRO A 133 0.22 -6.83 7.47
N GLN A 134 0.46 -6.04 6.41
CA GLN A 134 -0.28 -4.78 6.17
C GLN A 134 -1.72 -5.02 5.69
N LEU A 135 -1.97 -6.16 5.05
CA LEU A 135 -3.28 -6.60 4.56
C LEU A 135 -3.69 -7.90 5.25
N ARG A 136 -5.00 -8.08 5.46
CA ARG A 136 -5.61 -9.36 5.85
C ARG A 136 -6.44 -9.89 4.70
N THR A 137 -6.58 -11.20 4.58
CA THR A 137 -7.34 -11.82 3.47
C THR A 137 -8.75 -12.16 3.93
N ILE A 138 -9.75 -11.67 3.19
CA ILE A 138 -11.12 -12.20 3.27
C ILE A 138 -11.15 -13.42 2.31
N PRO A 139 -11.43 -14.64 2.81
CA PRO A 139 -11.51 -15.85 1.98
C PRO A 139 -12.48 -15.69 0.80
N VAL A 140 -12.37 -16.48 -0.26
CA VAL A 140 -13.42 -16.54 -1.32
C VAL A 140 -14.37 -17.68 -0.96
N GLY A 141 -15.67 -17.39 -0.83
CA GLY A 141 -16.62 -18.21 -0.08
C GLY A 141 -17.35 -19.22 -0.95
N GLN A 142 -16.66 -19.88 -1.87
CA GLN A 142 -17.24 -21.08 -2.47
C GLN A 142 -17.03 -22.23 -1.49
N SER A 143 -18.05 -22.48 -0.67
CA SER A 143 -18.07 -23.68 0.15
C SER A 143 -18.15 -24.89 -0.79
N ILE A 144 -17.14 -25.76 -0.71
CA ILE A 144 -17.20 -27.10 -1.30
C ILE A 144 -17.83 -28.03 -0.24
N SER A 145 -19.01 -27.64 0.27
CA SER A 145 -19.95 -28.37 1.13
C SER A 145 -20.72 -27.39 2.02
N ALA A 146 -22.03 -27.63 2.16
CA ALA A 146 -22.97 -26.74 2.82
C ALA A 146 -22.73 -26.63 4.34
N GLY A 147 -22.78 -25.42 4.91
CA GLY A 147 -23.01 -25.31 6.36
C GLY A 147 -22.56 -24.08 7.14
N VAL A 148 -21.91 -23.06 6.56
CA VAL A 148 -21.58 -21.83 7.31
C VAL A 148 -21.85 -20.57 6.47
N GLU A 149 -22.94 -19.88 6.81
CA GLU A 149 -23.41 -18.62 6.22
C GLU A 149 -22.67 -17.42 6.83
N ALA A 150 -21.58 -17.04 6.17
CA ALA A 150 -21.19 -15.63 6.04
C ALA A 150 -20.40 -15.51 4.74
N LEU A 151 -21.03 -15.03 3.68
CA LEU A 151 -20.38 -14.91 2.38
C LEU A 151 -19.33 -13.78 2.44
N PRO A 152 -18.11 -13.98 1.92
CA PRO A 152 -17.05 -12.98 1.87
C PRO A 152 -17.43 -11.62 1.30
N TYR A 153 -18.37 -11.62 0.35
CA TYR A 153 -18.99 -10.42 -0.19
C TYR A 153 -19.77 -9.65 0.87
N GLU A 154 -20.56 -10.34 1.71
CA GLU A 154 -21.36 -9.72 2.77
C GLU A 154 -20.46 -9.07 3.83
N GLN A 155 -19.34 -9.71 4.18
CA GLN A 155 -18.37 -9.13 5.12
C GLN A 155 -17.65 -7.89 4.53
N ALA A 156 -17.29 -7.93 3.25
CA ALA A 156 -16.68 -6.78 2.59
C ALA A 156 -17.69 -5.62 2.44
N GLU A 157 -18.94 -5.94 2.11
CA GLU A 157 -20.04 -4.98 2.05
C GLU A 157 -20.27 -4.30 3.40
N GLU A 158 -20.29 -5.04 4.50
CA GLU A 158 -20.39 -4.47 5.86
C GLU A 158 -19.24 -3.53 6.19
N LEU A 159 -18.00 -3.88 5.82
CA LEU A 159 -16.83 -3.03 6.03
C LEU A 159 -16.93 -1.72 5.25
N VAL A 160 -17.39 -1.81 4.00
CA VAL A 160 -17.55 -0.65 3.10
C VAL A 160 -18.71 0.24 3.54
N ARG A 161 -19.84 -0.32 3.98
CA ARG A 161 -21.00 0.45 4.46
C ARG A 161 -20.71 1.32 5.68
N LYS A 162 -19.66 1.02 6.46
CA LYS A 162 -19.19 1.83 7.59
C LYS A 162 -18.36 3.05 7.15
N GLN A 163 -17.95 3.10 5.88
CA GLN A 163 -17.13 4.18 5.35
C GLN A 163 -18.00 5.35 4.85
N THR A 164 -17.40 6.54 4.80
CA THR A 164 -18.09 7.77 4.38
C THR A 164 -17.51 8.40 3.12
N LYS A 165 -16.28 8.02 2.75
CA LYS A 165 -15.57 8.51 1.56
C LYS A 165 -14.99 7.32 0.82
N PHE A 166 -15.21 7.29 -0.48
CA PHE A 166 -14.87 6.16 -1.34
C PHE A 166 -14.10 6.67 -2.54
N LEU A 167 -12.96 6.04 -2.82
CA LEU A 167 -12.16 6.30 -4.00
C LEU A 167 -11.72 4.96 -4.59
N VAL A 168 -11.63 4.90 -5.91
CA VAL A 168 -10.95 3.80 -6.60
C VAL A 168 -9.72 4.30 -7.33
N ALA A 169 -8.66 3.50 -7.25
CA ALA A 169 -7.42 3.69 -7.98
C ALA A 169 -7.10 2.46 -8.84
N PRO A 170 -6.29 2.62 -9.91
CA PRO A 170 -5.74 1.49 -10.65
C PRO A 170 -4.93 0.56 -9.74
N CYS A 171 -4.92 -0.74 -10.03
CA CYS A 171 -4.04 -1.68 -9.36
C CYS A 171 -2.60 -1.51 -9.87
N ILE A 172 -1.68 -1.11 -9.00
CA ILE A 172 -0.27 -0.93 -9.36
C ILE A 172 0.34 -2.21 -9.93
N CYS A 173 0.08 -3.37 -9.32
CA CYS A 173 0.58 -4.65 -9.80
C CYS A 173 0.12 -4.92 -11.25
N ARG A 174 -1.16 -4.73 -11.54
CA ARG A 174 -1.70 -4.98 -12.88
C ARG A 174 -1.16 -3.96 -13.89
N ARG A 175 -1.01 -2.70 -13.48
CA ARG A 175 -0.41 -1.64 -14.29
C ARG A 175 1.03 -1.97 -14.68
N GLU A 176 1.86 -2.42 -13.73
CA GLU A 176 3.24 -2.86 -14.03
C GLU A 176 3.27 -3.99 -15.05
N HIS A 177 2.39 -4.99 -14.87
CA HIS A 177 2.28 -6.11 -15.80
C HIS A 177 1.80 -5.66 -17.18
N GLN A 178 0.86 -4.73 -17.29
CA GLN A 178 0.44 -4.15 -18.58
C GLN A 178 1.60 -3.42 -19.28
N ILE A 179 2.38 -2.62 -18.56
CA ILE A 179 3.56 -1.93 -19.12
C ILE A 179 4.59 -2.93 -19.66
N LYS A 180 4.71 -4.10 -19.01
CA LYS A 180 5.57 -5.22 -19.46
C LYS A 180 4.98 -6.06 -20.59
N GLY A 181 3.76 -5.80 -21.05
CA GLY A 181 3.06 -6.65 -22.01
C GLY A 181 2.60 -8.01 -21.44
N GLN A 182 2.49 -8.13 -20.13
CA GLN A 182 2.12 -9.35 -19.37
C GLN A 182 0.87 -9.14 -18.49
N GLY A 183 0.07 -8.11 -18.77
CA GLY A 183 -1.15 -7.79 -18.03
C GLY A 183 -2.23 -8.87 -18.15
N CYS A 184 -3.17 -8.86 -17.21
CA CYS A 184 -4.40 -9.64 -17.31
C CYS A 184 -5.61 -8.73 -17.57
N ASP A 185 -6.70 -9.31 -18.07
CA ASP A 185 -7.94 -8.60 -18.41
C ASP A 185 -8.87 -8.36 -17.19
N LYS A 186 -8.34 -8.57 -15.98
CA LYS A 186 -9.09 -8.34 -14.74
C LYS A 186 -9.27 -6.83 -14.52
N LEU A 187 -10.30 -6.48 -13.75
CA LEU A 187 -10.72 -5.11 -13.45
C LEU A 187 -9.52 -4.24 -13.04
N MET A 188 -9.18 -3.18 -13.79
CA MET A 188 -8.03 -2.32 -13.47
C MET A 188 -8.24 -1.45 -12.23
N GLU A 189 -9.40 -0.81 -12.13
CA GLU A 189 -9.83 -0.01 -10.99
C GLU A 189 -10.23 -0.94 -9.83
N SER A 190 -9.21 -1.43 -9.13
CA SER A 190 -9.36 -2.55 -8.18
C SER A 190 -8.58 -2.34 -6.88
N CYS A 191 -8.20 -1.08 -6.61
CA CYS A 191 -7.71 -0.63 -5.33
C CYS A 191 -8.74 0.33 -4.73
N LEU A 192 -9.56 -0.15 -3.80
CA LEU A 192 -10.58 0.64 -3.12
C LEU A 192 -9.95 1.32 -1.91
N ILE A 193 -10.11 2.64 -1.78
CA ILE A 193 -9.51 3.46 -0.73
C ILE A 193 -10.62 4.22 0.00
N PHE A 194 -10.49 4.34 1.33
CA PHE A 194 -11.51 4.94 2.18
C PHE A 194 -10.97 6.06 3.08
N GLY A 195 -11.89 6.89 3.60
CA GLY A 195 -11.61 7.88 4.63
C GLY A 195 -10.48 8.86 4.26
N TRP A 196 -9.51 9.05 5.16
CA TRP A 196 -8.36 9.93 4.93
C TRP A 196 -7.45 9.47 3.78
N GLY A 197 -7.43 8.16 3.49
CA GLY A 197 -6.73 7.64 2.32
C GLY A 197 -7.36 8.14 1.02
N ALA A 198 -8.70 8.17 0.95
CA ALA A 198 -9.42 8.63 -0.24
C ALA A 198 -9.11 10.11 -0.53
N GLU A 199 -9.10 10.95 0.52
CA GLU A 199 -8.68 12.36 0.44
C GLU A 199 -7.24 12.50 -0.07
N TYR A 200 -6.31 11.71 0.48
CA TYR A 200 -4.91 11.73 0.03
C TYR A 200 -4.78 11.31 -1.44
N TYR A 201 -5.43 10.22 -1.85
CA TYR A 201 -5.38 9.72 -3.22
C TYR A 201 -5.98 10.72 -4.21
N ALA A 202 -7.14 11.31 -3.88
CA ALA A 202 -7.78 12.32 -4.72
C ALA A 202 -6.89 13.56 -4.89
N ARG A 203 -6.34 14.06 -3.78
CA ARG A 203 -5.46 15.24 -3.76
C ARG A 203 -4.17 15.04 -4.56
N ASN A 204 -3.68 13.81 -4.64
CA ASN A 204 -2.49 13.43 -5.39
C ASN A 204 -2.81 12.90 -6.81
N GLY A 205 -4.07 12.93 -7.26
CA GLY A 205 -4.44 12.48 -8.60
C GLY A 205 -4.21 10.98 -8.85
N LEU A 206 -4.29 10.16 -7.80
CA LEU A 206 -4.01 8.72 -7.86
C LEU A 206 -5.23 7.89 -8.26
N GLY A 207 -6.42 8.45 -8.14
CA GLY A 207 -7.68 7.79 -8.45
C GLY A 207 -8.84 8.78 -8.50
N ARG A 208 -10.06 8.25 -8.50
CA ARG A 208 -11.30 9.04 -8.58
C ARG A 208 -12.27 8.68 -7.47
N TYR A 209 -12.99 9.67 -6.98
CA TYR A 209 -14.11 9.44 -6.08
C TYR A 209 -15.18 8.58 -6.74
N ILE A 210 -15.79 7.72 -5.94
CA ILE A 210 -16.90 6.83 -6.32
C ILE A 210 -17.97 6.89 -5.25
N THR A 211 -19.16 6.36 -5.54
CA THR A 211 -20.21 6.22 -4.54
C THR A 211 -20.13 4.89 -3.81
N LEU A 212 -20.93 4.72 -2.76
CA LEU A 212 -21.12 3.43 -2.11
C LEU A 212 -21.62 2.39 -3.13
N GLU A 213 -22.61 2.74 -3.94
CA GLU A 213 -23.19 1.85 -4.95
C GLU A 213 -22.14 1.39 -5.97
N GLU A 214 -21.33 2.32 -6.48
CA GLU A 214 -20.25 1.98 -7.40
C GLU A 214 -19.18 1.10 -6.72
N THR A 215 -18.91 1.32 -5.43
CA THR A 215 -18.01 0.47 -4.65
C THR A 215 -18.54 -0.96 -4.55
N LEU A 216 -19.82 -1.14 -4.27
CA LEU A 216 -20.47 -2.46 -4.19
C LEU A 216 -20.48 -3.14 -5.57
N ASP A 217 -20.72 -2.40 -6.65
CA ASP A 217 -20.63 -2.91 -8.01
C ASP A 217 -19.22 -3.39 -8.38
N ILE A 218 -18.18 -2.67 -7.93
CA ILE A 218 -16.78 -3.08 -8.09
C ILE A 218 -16.49 -4.37 -7.32
N LEU A 219 -16.96 -4.49 -6.07
CA LEU A 219 -16.80 -5.72 -5.28
C LEU A 219 -17.48 -6.92 -5.95
N LYS A 220 -18.70 -6.72 -6.48
CA LYS A 220 -19.43 -7.76 -7.21
C LYS A 220 -18.70 -8.19 -8.48
N LYS A 221 -18.14 -7.25 -9.25
CA LYS A 221 -17.30 -7.55 -10.42
C LYS A 221 -16.04 -8.31 -10.03
N ALA A 222 -15.42 -7.93 -8.91
CA ALA A 222 -14.22 -8.58 -8.41
C ALA A 222 -14.49 -10.04 -8.02
N GLU A 223 -15.60 -10.32 -7.33
CA GLU A 223 -16.06 -11.67 -7.02
C GLU A 223 -16.32 -12.48 -8.30
N ALA A 224 -17.07 -11.93 -9.26
CA ALA A 224 -17.34 -12.59 -10.54
C ALA A 224 -16.05 -12.90 -11.33
N GLN A 225 -14.99 -12.14 -11.11
CA GLN A 225 -13.68 -12.36 -11.70
C GLN A 225 -12.75 -13.23 -10.83
N GLY A 226 -13.20 -13.73 -9.68
CA GLY A 226 -12.39 -14.54 -8.76
C GLY A 226 -11.21 -13.78 -8.17
N LEU A 227 -11.37 -12.48 -7.92
CA LEU A 227 -10.37 -11.66 -7.24
C LEU A 227 -10.43 -11.91 -5.73
N VAL A 228 -9.26 -11.92 -5.10
CA VAL A 228 -9.12 -12.07 -3.65
C VAL A 228 -9.23 -10.71 -3.00
N LEU A 229 -10.14 -10.57 -2.04
CA LEU A 229 -10.35 -9.32 -1.30
C LEU A 229 -9.37 -9.26 -0.14
N GLN A 230 -8.54 -8.21 -0.12
CA GLN A 230 -7.51 -8.01 0.89
C GLN A 230 -7.64 -6.62 1.54
N PRO A 231 -8.52 -6.44 2.55
CA PRO A 231 -8.56 -5.22 3.35
C PRO A 231 -7.27 -4.96 4.12
N SER A 232 -7.01 -3.70 4.48
CA SER A 232 -5.99 -3.36 5.47
C SER A 232 -6.19 -4.16 6.76
N ASN A 233 -5.08 -4.57 7.38
CA ASN A 233 -5.06 -5.33 8.63
C ASN A 233 -5.29 -4.43 9.86
N ALA A 234 -6.47 -3.80 9.91
CA ALA A 234 -6.94 -2.94 11.00
C ALA A 234 -8.45 -3.14 11.20
N GLN A 235 -8.96 -2.76 12.37
CA GLN A 235 -10.41 -2.79 12.65
C GLN A 235 -11.15 -1.81 11.73
N GLU A 236 -10.67 -0.56 11.69
CA GLU A 236 -11.10 0.44 10.72
C GLU A 236 -10.25 0.31 9.46
N ILE A 237 -10.88 -0.10 8.36
CA ILE A 237 -10.15 -0.32 7.11
C ILE A 237 -9.85 1.00 6.40
N VAL A 238 -8.68 1.09 5.78
CA VAL A 238 -8.27 2.24 4.95
C VAL A 238 -8.28 1.92 3.46
N ASN A 239 -8.20 0.63 3.12
CA ASN A 239 -8.29 0.15 1.76
C ASN A 239 -8.80 -1.30 1.69
N ILE A 240 -9.20 -1.72 0.48
CA ILE A 240 -9.35 -3.11 0.06
C ILE A 240 -8.64 -3.27 -1.29
N CYS A 241 -7.61 -4.14 -1.36
CA CYS A 241 -7.09 -4.62 -2.64
C CYS A 241 -8.01 -5.72 -3.19
N LEU A 242 -8.35 -5.63 -4.47
CA LEU A 242 -9.02 -6.69 -5.22
C LEU A 242 -7.97 -7.34 -6.11
N CYS A 243 -7.30 -8.32 -5.52
CA CYS A 243 -6.03 -8.83 -5.97
C CYS A 243 -6.22 -10.09 -6.84
N CYS A 244 -5.50 -10.18 -7.96
CA CYS A 244 -5.54 -11.33 -8.87
C CYS A 244 -4.32 -12.23 -8.69
N GLY A 245 -4.49 -13.54 -8.89
CA GLY A 245 -3.43 -14.52 -8.63
C GLY A 245 -2.28 -14.53 -9.65
N ASP A 246 -2.38 -13.78 -10.74
CA ASP A 246 -1.45 -13.72 -11.87
C ASP A 246 -0.55 -12.46 -11.83
N CYS A 247 -1.10 -11.29 -11.49
CA CYS A 247 -0.33 -10.05 -11.40
C CYS A 247 0.07 -9.65 -9.97
N CYS A 248 -0.75 -9.94 -8.95
CA CYS A 248 -0.52 -9.43 -7.59
C CYS A 248 0.82 -9.94 -7.03
N GLN A 249 1.74 -9.03 -6.74
CA GLN A 249 3.07 -9.37 -6.23
C GLN A 249 2.99 -10.09 -4.87
N VAL A 250 2.04 -9.70 -4.01
CA VAL A 250 1.77 -10.36 -2.72
C VAL A 250 1.31 -11.81 -2.92
N LEU A 251 0.26 -12.03 -3.73
CA LEU A 251 -0.27 -13.38 -3.95
C LEU A 251 0.73 -14.29 -4.68
N LYS A 252 1.50 -13.75 -5.63
CA LYS A 252 2.57 -14.49 -6.31
C LYS A 252 3.66 -14.93 -5.35
N HIS A 253 4.01 -14.09 -4.38
CA HIS A 253 4.94 -14.48 -3.34
C HIS A 253 4.36 -15.58 -2.44
N LEU A 254 3.13 -15.39 -1.93
CA LEU A 254 2.47 -16.37 -1.07
C LEU A 254 2.42 -17.77 -1.71
N LYS A 255 2.10 -17.86 -3.00
CA LYS A 255 2.08 -19.13 -3.77
C LYS A 255 3.43 -19.86 -3.82
N ARG A 256 4.55 -19.17 -3.59
CA ARG A 256 5.89 -19.75 -3.59
C ARG A 256 6.33 -20.26 -2.22
N LEU A 257 5.57 -19.98 -1.16
CA LEU A 257 5.88 -20.45 0.17
C LEU A 257 5.54 -21.94 0.31
N PRO A 258 6.28 -22.72 1.13
CA PRO A 258 5.97 -24.12 1.37
C PRO A 258 4.58 -24.32 1.99
N VAL A 259 4.15 -23.39 2.84
CA VAL A 259 2.83 -23.41 3.51
C VAL A 259 2.18 -22.02 3.40
N PRO A 260 1.59 -21.66 2.24
CA PRO A 260 1.05 -20.32 2.00
C PRO A 260 -0.01 -19.88 3.02
N ALA A 261 -0.85 -20.82 3.49
CA ALA A 261 -1.90 -20.55 4.46
C ALA A 261 -1.37 -20.08 5.82
N ALA A 262 -0.15 -20.46 6.20
CA ALA A 262 0.45 -20.04 7.47
C ALA A 262 0.96 -18.59 7.43
N ALA A 263 1.10 -18.00 6.23
CA ALA A 263 1.66 -16.65 6.04
C ALA A 263 0.59 -15.57 5.81
N VAL A 264 -0.70 -15.94 5.77
CA VAL A 264 -1.80 -14.99 5.61
C VAL A 264 -2.45 -14.67 6.95
N ALA A 265 -2.68 -13.39 7.22
CA ALA A 265 -3.57 -13.00 8.30
C ALA A 265 -5.02 -13.22 7.87
N SER A 266 -5.68 -14.21 8.46
CA SER A 266 -7.11 -14.44 8.29
C SER A 266 -7.72 -14.87 9.63
N PRO A 267 -8.90 -14.35 10.02
CA PRO A 267 -9.62 -14.85 11.18
C PRO A 267 -10.28 -16.22 10.94
N PHE A 268 -10.16 -16.79 9.73
CA PHE A 268 -10.77 -18.05 9.34
C PHE A 268 -9.71 -19.11 9.03
N VAL A 269 -9.97 -20.35 9.41
CA VAL A 269 -9.15 -21.52 9.08
C VAL A 269 -10.00 -22.49 8.28
N ALA A 270 -9.50 -22.94 7.12
CA ALA A 270 -10.15 -24.02 6.40
C ALA A 270 -9.95 -25.34 7.18
N ALA A 271 -11.05 -25.97 7.57
CA ALA A 271 -11.06 -27.32 8.11
C ALA A 271 -11.68 -28.26 7.07
N LEU A 272 -11.12 -29.46 6.95
CA LEU A 272 -11.76 -30.58 6.27
C LEU A 272 -12.45 -31.42 7.34
N ASP A 273 -13.67 -31.84 7.06
CA ASP A 273 -14.41 -32.84 7.83
C ASP A 273 -13.87 -34.25 7.53
#